data_AF-A0A388P3V2-F1
#
_entry.id   AF-A0A388P3V2-F1
#
_cell.length_a   1.000
_cell.length_b   1.000
_cell.length_c   1.000
_cell.angle_alpha   90.00
_cell.angle_beta   90.00
_cell.angle_gamma   90.00
#
_symmetry.space_group_name_H-M   'P 1'
#
loop_
_entity.id
_entity.type
_entity.pdbx_description
1 polymer ?
#
loop_
_entity_poly.entity_id
_entity_poly.type
_entity_poly.pdbx_seq_one_letter_code
_entity_poly.pdbx_strand_id
1 'polypeptide(L)'
;MDNMKPKLITKQAVVIDLVLTVVFFVWITSILKKHVPWSEAGETAVLLGAAYCGLCLAGVFWMALSLFRVTLADQMLPKTVDDRQSN
;
A
#
# COMPACT_ATOMS: atom_id res chain seq x y z
N MET A 1 -11.79 -32.52 10.91
CA MET A 1 -11.04 -31.55 11.73
C MET A 1 -10.68 -30.41 10.80
N ASP A 2 -11.69 -29.57 10.61
CA ASP A 2 -11.83 -28.78 9.40
C ASP A 2 -10.96 -27.53 9.50
N ASN A 3 -10.40 -27.17 8.35
CA ASN A 3 -9.35 -26.17 8.14
C ASN A 3 -9.74 -24.78 8.69
N MET A 4 -9.59 -24.54 9.98
CA MET A 4 -9.67 -23.21 10.59
C MET A 4 -8.34 -22.48 10.40
N LYS A 5 -7.83 -22.42 9.16
CA LYS A 5 -6.79 -21.45 8.81
C LYS A 5 -7.47 -20.08 8.91
N PRO A 6 -7.05 -19.19 9.84
CA PRO A 6 -7.54 -17.81 9.82
C PRO A 6 -7.35 -17.29 8.41
N LYS A 7 -8.42 -16.75 7.81
CA LYS A 7 -8.41 -16.29 6.43
C LYS A 7 -7.57 -15.02 6.38
N LEU A 8 -6.24 -15.20 6.28
CA LEU A 8 -5.22 -14.15 6.33
C LEU A 8 -5.39 -13.09 5.23
N ILE A 9 -6.18 -13.39 4.20
CA ILE A 9 -6.61 -12.41 3.21
C ILE A 9 -8.12 -12.26 3.27
N THR A 10 -8.54 -11.28 4.07
CA THR A 10 -9.89 -10.74 3.98
C THR A 10 -9.95 -9.80 2.79
N LYS A 11 -10.89 -10.02 1.86
CA LYS A 11 -11.09 -9.18 0.66
C LYS A 11 -11.26 -7.70 1.02
N GLN A 12 -11.77 -7.42 2.22
CA GLN A 12 -11.95 -6.07 2.76
C GLN A 12 -10.61 -5.32 2.94
N ALA A 13 -9.53 -5.99 3.35
CA ALA A 13 -8.22 -5.37 3.52
C ALA A 13 -7.65 -4.90 2.18
N VAL A 14 -7.79 -5.73 1.14
CA VAL A 14 -7.36 -5.37 -0.23
C VAL A 14 -8.12 -4.15 -0.75
N VAL A 15 -9.43 -4.05 -0.48
CA VAL A 15 -10.23 -2.89 -0.88
C VAL A 15 -9.78 -1.63 -0.13
N ILE A 16 -9.50 -1.73 1.17
CA ILE A 16 -9.00 -0.61 1.97
C ILE A 16 -7.65 -0.14 1.43
N ASP A 17 -6.73 -1.07 1.15
CA ASP A 17 -5.44 -0.74 0.57
C ASP A 17 -5.62 0.03 -0.75
N LEU A 18 -6.65 -0.33 -1.55
CA LEU A 18 -6.88 0.21 -2.92
C LEU A 18 -7.41 1.62 -2.87
N VAL A 19 -8.34 1.86 -1.95
CA VAL A 19 -8.81 3.21 -1.66
C VAL A 19 -7.65 4.07 -1.13
N LEU A 20 -6.84 3.54 -0.22
CA LEU A 20 -5.74 4.30 0.38
C LEU A 20 -4.65 4.65 -0.64
N THR A 21 -4.33 3.74 -1.57
CA THR A 21 -3.39 4.01 -2.66
C THR A 21 -3.90 5.05 -3.63
N VAL A 22 -5.18 5.00 -4.01
CA VAL A 22 -5.78 5.99 -4.92
C VAL A 22 -5.79 7.37 -4.29
N VAL A 23 -6.13 7.48 -3.01
CA VAL A 23 -6.07 8.75 -2.26
C VAL A 23 -4.63 9.26 -2.20
N PHE A 24 -3.68 8.39 -1.87
CA PHE A 24 -2.25 8.74 -1.83
C PHE A 24 -1.73 9.20 -3.20
N PHE A 25 -2.15 8.54 -4.29
CA PHE A 25 -1.79 8.91 -5.65
C PHE A 25 -2.25 10.33 -6.00
N VAL A 26 -3.53 10.66 -5.76
CA VAL A 26 -4.06 12.00 -6.03
C VAL A 26 -3.32 13.05 -5.21
N TRP A 27 -3.07 12.76 -3.93
CA TRP A 27 -2.36 13.67 -3.03
C TRP A 27 -0.92 13.91 -3.46
N ILE A 28 -0.18 12.85 -3.78
CA ILE A 28 1.24 12.97 -4.14
C ILE A 28 1.42 13.63 -5.50
N THR A 29 0.55 13.35 -6.47
CA THR A 29 0.55 14.03 -7.77
C THR A 29 0.23 15.52 -7.61
N SER A 30 -0.65 15.90 -6.69
CA SER A 30 -0.92 17.31 -6.39
C SER A 30 0.28 18.04 -5.77
N ILE A 31 1.12 17.34 -5.00
CA ILE A 31 2.37 17.89 -4.46
C ILE A 31 3.42 17.99 -5.56
N LEU A 32 3.59 16.93 -6.35
CA LEU A 32 4.61 16.87 -7.40
C LEU A 32 4.43 17.94 -8.48
N LYS A 33 3.18 18.29 -8.82
CA LYS A 33 2.90 19.39 -9.75
C LYS A 33 3.60 20.70 -9.39
N LYS A 34 3.81 20.98 -8.10
CA LYS A 34 4.51 22.20 -7.64
C LYS A 34 6.04 22.11 -7.75
N HIS A 35 6.59 20.89 -7.83
CA HIS A 35 8.04 20.65 -7.85
C HIS A 35 8.59 20.31 -9.23
N VAL A 36 7.73 20.03 -10.22
CA VAL A 36 8.16 19.69 -11.58
C VAL A 36 8.60 20.97 -12.33
N PRO A 37 9.87 21.09 -12.71
CA PRO A 37 10.41 22.29 -13.37
C PRO A 37 10.08 22.37 -14.88
N TRP A 38 9.03 21.67 -15.35
CA TRP A 38 8.61 21.64 -16.76
C TRP A 38 7.62 22.76 -17.12
N SER A 39 7.71 23.91 -16.46
CA SER A 39 6.81 25.06 -16.72
C SER A 39 6.83 25.51 -18.19
N GLU A 40 7.92 25.25 -18.92
CA GLU A 40 8.13 25.68 -20.30
C GLU A 40 7.61 24.67 -21.35
N ALA A 41 7.37 23.41 -20.97
CA ALA A 41 6.99 22.32 -21.88
C ALA A 41 5.46 22.14 -22.04
N GLY A 42 4.67 23.00 -21.40
CA GLY A 42 3.20 22.96 -21.42
C GLY A 42 2.58 22.21 -20.23
N GLU A 43 1.41 22.69 -19.78
CA GLU A 43 0.71 22.20 -18.58
C GLU A 43 0.44 20.69 -18.63
N THR A 44 0.17 20.15 -19.83
CA THR A 44 -0.04 18.72 -20.06
C THR A 44 1.20 17.89 -19.74
N ALA A 45 2.40 18.40 -20.04
CA ALA A 45 3.65 17.69 -19.84
C ALA A 45 4.04 17.63 -18.35
N VAL A 46 3.76 18.71 -17.60
CA VAL A 46 3.88 18.76 -16.14
C VAL A 46 2.95 17.74 -15.48
N LEU A 47 1.70 17.67 -15.96
CA LEU A 47 0.70 16.72 -15.46
C LEU A 47 1.12 15.27 -15.73
N LEU A 48 1.63 14.98 -16.93
CA LEU A 48 2.10 13.64 -17.31
C LEU A 48 3.31 13.20 -16.48
N GLY A 49 4.29 14.09 -16.29
CA GLY A 49 5.46 13.83 -15.45
C GLY A 49 5.10 13.61 -13.98
N ALA A 50 4.24 14.47 -13.43
CA ALA A 50 3.75 14.33 -12.06
C ALA A 50 2.91 13.05 -11.86
N ALA A 51 2.12 12.65 -12.86
CA ALA A 51 1.35 11.41 -12.83
C ALA A 51 2.25 10.18 -12.92
N TYR A 52 3.27 10.18 -13.78
CA TYR A 52 4.20 9.05 -13.93
C TYR A 52 5.01 8.79 -12.64
N CYS A 53 5.57 9.86 -12.06
CA CYS A 53 6.26 9.75 -10.77
C CYS A 53 5.29 9.39 -9.64
N GLY A 54 4.10 9.98 -9.61
CA GLY A 54 3.07 9.65 -8.63
C GLY A 54 2.63 8.18 -8.71
N LEU A 55 2.54 7.61 -9.91
CA LEU A 55 2.18 6.21 -10.15
C LEU A 55 3.23 5.27 -9.56
N CYS A 56 4.51 5.58 -9.74
CA CYS A 56 5.59 4.78 -9.16
C CYS A 56 5.53 4.79 -7.63
N LEU A 57 5.38 5.98 -7.02
CA LEU A 57 5.28 6.13 -5.57
C LEU A 57 4.04 5.43 -5.00
N ALA A 58 2.89 5.53 -5.68
CA ALA A 58 1.68 4.80 -5.31
C ALA A 58 1.85 3.28 -5.43
N GLY A 59 2.58 2.80 -6.44
CA GLY A 59 2.92 1.39 -6.59
C GLY A 59 3.80 0.86 -5.46
N VAL A 60 4.81 1.61 -5.03
CA VAL A 60 5.64 1.24 -3.86
C VAL A 60 4.80 1.26 -2.57
N PHE A 61 3.94 2.25 -2.41
CA PHE A 61 3.02 2.33 -1.27
C PHE A 61 2.06 1.13 -1.20
N TRP A 62 1.53 0.67 -2.35
CA TRP A 62 0.74 -0.56 -2.45
C TRP A 62 1.50 -1.78 -1.93
N MET A 63 2.75 -1.92 -2.34
CA MET A 63 3.60 -3.04 -1.94
C MET A 63 3.92 -2.96 -0.43
N ALA A 64 4.12 -1.76 0.11
CA ALA A 64 4.34 -1.56 1.54
C ALA A 64 3.10 -1.95 2.37
N LEU A 65 1.89 -1.53 1.96
CA LEU A 65 0.64 -1.97 2.60
C LEU A 65 0.48 -3.48 2.54
N SER A 66 0.87 -4.07 1.40
CA SER A 66 0.87 -5.51 1.19
C SER A 66 1.80 -6.29 2.12
N LEU A 67 2.92 -5.69 2.54
CA LEU A 67 3.81 -6.28 3.54
C LEU A 67 3.29 -6.02 4.95
N PHE A 68 2.81 -4.81 5.21
CA PHE A 68 2.23 -4.42 6.50
C PHE A 68 1.09 -5.35 6.92
N ARG A 69 0.19 -5.75 6.00
CA ARG A 69 -0.87 -6.74 6.29
C ARG A 69 -0.32 -8.10 6.71
N VAL A 70 0.79 -8.56 6.11
CA VAL A 70 1.38 -9.86 6.42
C VAL A 70 2.03 -9.78 7.81
N THR A 71 2.79 -8.72 8.08
CA THR A 71 3.37 -8.48 9.39
C THR A 71 2.29 -8.34 10.46
N LEU A 72 1.23 -7.59 10.21
CA LEU A 72 0.14 -7.40 11.17
C LEU A 72 -0.62 -8.70 11.43
N ALA A 73 -0.82 -9.54 10.41
CA ALA A 73 -1.38 -10.88 10.58
C ALA A 73 -0.47 -11.80 11.40
N ASP A 74 0.85 -11.70 11.23
CA ASP A 74 1.85 -12.45 12.01
C ASP A 74 1.86 -11.99 13.48
N GLN A 75 1.83 -10.67 13.73
CA GLN A 75 1.79 -10.10 15.08
C GLN A 75 0.46 -10.34 15.82
N MET A 76 -0.65 -10.40 15.08
CA MET A 76 -1.97 -10.72 15.65
C MET A 76 -2.15 -12.21 15.93
N LEU A 77 -1.28 -13.08 15.40
CA LEU A 77 -1.29 -14.51 15.70
C LEU A 77 -0.78 -14.66 17.15
N PRO A 78 -1.63 -15.13 18.10
CA PRO A 78 -1.22 -15.21 19.48
C PRO A 78 0.01 -16.12 19.61
N LYS A 79 1.03 -15.63 20.33
CA LYS A 79 2.30 -16.31 20.66
C LYS A 79 2.11 -17.52 21.59
N THR A 80 1.01 -18.27 21.44
CA THR A 80 0.56 -19.29 22.39
C THR A 80 0.88 -20.72 21.95
N VAL A 81 1.46 -20.92 20.75
CA VAL A 81 1.80 -22.26 20.24
C VAL A 81 3.23 -22.67 20.56
N ASP A 82 4.14 -21.72 20.83
CA ASP A 82 5.55 -22.02 21.10
C ASP A 82 5.84 -22.36 22.58
N ASP A 83 5.10 -21.75 23.52
CA ASP A 83 5.31 -21.97 24.97
C ASP A 83 4.76 -23.32 25.51
N ARG A 84 4.13 -24.16 24.66
CA ARG A 84 3.59 -25.49 25.04
C ARG A 84 4.29 -26.68 24.41
N GLN A 85 5.32 -26.46 23.58
CA GLN A 85 6.10 -27.55 22.98
C GLN A 85 7.48 -27.75 23.63
N SER A 86 7.77 -26.96 24.68
CA SER A 86 8.98 -27.05 25.52
C SER A 86 8.61 -27.32 26.99
N ASN A 87 7.70 -28.27 27.24
CA ASN A 87 7.55 -28.94 28.53
C ASN A 87 7.10 -30.38 28.30
#